data_AF-A0A6U2L3E0-F1
#
_entry.id   AF-A0A6U2L3E0-F1
#
_cell.length_a   1.000
_cell.length_b   1.000
_cell.length_c   1.000
_cell.angle_alpha   90.00
_cell.angle_beta   90.00
_cell.angle_gamma   90.00
#
_symmetry.space_group_name_H-M   'P 1'
#
loop_
_entity.id
_entity.type
_entity.pdbx_description
1 polymer ?
#
loop_
_entity_poly.entity_id
_entity_poly.type
_entity_poly.pdbx_seq_one_letter_code
_entity_poly.pdbx_strand_id
1 'polypeptide(L)'
;GTKGRLVIKSPGHCPTQLSISLKATGRGNAAANMLYDFPLPQDDGGYFYPNSAGFAYEAAAVARCIAAGLKEAPQFSLDETLNSASILEIILKQIGVKYFDEE
;
A
#
# COMPACT_ATOMS: atom_id res chain seq x y z
N GLY A 1 -5.08 12.70 11.17
CA GLY A 1 -4.27 13.48 12.13
C GLY A 1 -4.95 14.79 12.49
N THR A 2 -4.29 15.66 13.26
CA THR A 2 -4.90 16.94 13.71
C THR A 2 -5.19 17.92 12.58
N LYS A 3 -4.46 17.83 11.48
CA LYS A 3 -4.59 18.70 10.28
C LYS A 3 -5.63 18.22 9.26
N GLY A 4 -6.16 17.01 9.43
CA GLY A 4 -7.05 16.41 8.43
C GLY A 4 -6.89 14.90 8.30
N ARG A 5 -7.42 14.36 7.21
CA ARG A 5 -7.47 12.94 6.91
C ARG A 5 -7.06 12.67 5.47
N LEU A 6 -6.23 11.65 5.30
CA LEU A 6 -5.93 11.01 4.03
C LEU A 6 -6.67 9.67 4.01
N VAL A 7 -7.33 9.34 2.91
CA VAL A 7 -8.07 8.08 2.76
C VAL A 7 -7.75 7.47 1.42
N ILE A 8 -7.04 6.34 1.46
CA ILE A 8 -6.89 5.42 0.33
C ILE A 8 -8.26 4.82 0.04
N LYS A 9 -8.78 5.00 -1.17
CA LYS A 9 -10.10 4.48 -1.55
C LYS A 9 -10.04 2.98 -1.84
N SER A 10 -11.19 2.32 -1.73
CA SER A 10 -11.31 0.91 -2.07
C SER A 10 -11.10 0.65 -3.57
N PRO A 11 -10.52 -0.50 -3.96
CA PRO A 11 -9.92 -1.52 -3.10
C PRO A 11 -8.59 -1.07 -2.49
N GLY A 12 -8.47 -1.16 -1.15
CA GLY A 12 -7.31 -0.59 -0.43
C GLY A 12 -5.97 -1.28 -0.69
N HIS A 13 -5.99 -2.52 -1.18
CA HIS A 13 -4.78 -3.30 -1.53
C HIS A 13 -4.27 -3.03 -2.94
N CYS A 14 -5.08 -2.41 -3.81
CA CYS A 14 -4.69 -2.00 -5.17
C CYS A 14 -5.41 -0.69 -5.57
N PRO A 15 -5.19 0.40 -4.82
CA PRO A 15 -5.99 1.62 -4.94
C PRO A 15 -5.61 2.44 -6.18
N THR A 16 -6.61 3.08 -6.78
CA THR A 16 -6.43 4.06 -7.87
C THR A 16 -6.85 5.46 -7.45
N GLN A 17 -7.28 5.67 -6.21
CA GLN A 17 -7.78 6.95 -5.73
C GLN A 17 -7.37 7.24 -4.28
N LEU A 18 -7.06 8.51 -4.03
CA LEU A 18 -6.77 9.06 -2.70
C LEU A 18 -7.65 10.28 -2.46
N SER A 19 -8.41 10.29 -1.37
CA SER A 19 -9.11 11.50 -0.93
C SER A 19 -8.41 12.18 0.23
N ILE A 20 -8.29 13.50 0.17
CA ILE A 20 -7.68 14.35 1.20
C ILE A 20 -8.75 15.30 1.73
N SER A 21 -8.97 15.27 3.05
CA SER A 21 -9.84 16.21 3.76
C SER A 21 -9.02 17.03 4.73
N LEU A 22 -8.86 18.32 4.47
CA LEU A 22 -8.14 19.24 5.33
C LEU A 22 -9.08 19.86 6.37
N LYS A 23 -8.67 19.87 7.62
CA LYS A 23 -9.45 20.48 8.70
C LYS A 23 -9.34 22.00 8.60
N ALA A 24 -10.46 22.70 8.51
CA ALA A 24 -10.46 24.15 8.60
C ALA A 24 -10.26 24.63 10.05
N THR A 25 -9.64 25.81 10.22
CA THR A 25 -9.47 26.45 11.53
C THR A 25 -10.77 27.13 11.94
N GLY A 26 -11.25 26.97 13.18
CA GLY A 26 -12.47 27.62 13.68
C GLY A 26 -13.78 26.85 13.44
N ARG A 27 -14.81 27.15 14.25
CA ARG A 27 -16.11 26.47 14.20
C ARG A 27 -16.91 26.99 13.00
N GLY A 28 -17.29 26.11 12.08
CA GLY A 28 -18.13 26.45 10.91
C GLY A 28 -17.39 26.68 9.59
N ASN A 29 -16.05 26.55 9.55
CA ASN A 29 -15.31 26.70 8.30
C ASN A 29 -15.33 25.43 7.45
N ALA A 30 -15.51 25.58 6.14
CA ALA A 30 -15.58 24.47 5.20
C ALA A 30 -14.23 23.78 5.05
N ALA A 31 -14.20 22.47 5.26
CA ALA A 31 -13.03 21.64 5.01
C ALA A 31 -12.73 21.59 3.50
N ALA A 32 -11.47 21.78 3.11
CA ALA A 32 -11.06 21.53 1.74
C ALA A 32 -11.00 20.02 1.49
N ASN A 33 -11.72 19.55 0.48
CA ASN A 33 -11.72 18.15 0.05
C ASN A 33 -11.13 18.05 -1.35
N MET A 34 -10.18 17.14 -1.54
CA MET A 34 -9.55 16.86 -2.82
C MET A 34 -9.62 15.36 -3.11
N LEU A 35 -9.79 15.01 -4.37
CA LEU A 35 -9.68 13.65 -4.88
C LEU A 35 -8.54 13.61 -5.89
N TYR A 36 -7.66 12.63 -5.73
CA TYR A 36 -6.54 12.39 -6.63
C TYR A 36 -6.73 11.01 -7.27
N ASP A 37 -6.62 10.97 -8.58
CA ASP A 37 -6.67 9.75 -9.39
C ASP A 37 -5.25 9.30 -9.75
N PHE A 38 -5.01 7.99 -9.62
CA PHE A 38 -3.79 7.29 -9.98
C PHE A 38 -4.17 6.24 -11.02
N PRO A 39 -4.11 6.57 -12.32
CA PRO A 39 -4.61 5.71 -13.38
C PRO A 39 -3.71 4.49 -13.55
N LEU A 40 -4.31 3.32 -13.74
CA LEU A 40 -3.58 2.09 -14.05
C LEU A 40 -2.86 2.22 -15.41
N PRO A 41 -1.77 1.47 -15.61
CA PRO A 41 -1.15 1.35 -16.93
C PRO A 41 -2.17 0.84 -17.95
N GLN A 42 -2.13 1.38 -19.16
CA GLN A 42 -2.90 0.81 -20.27
C GLN A 42 -2.33 -0.56 -20.60
N ASP A 43 -3.21 -1.54 -20.65
CA ASP A 43 -2.89 -2.92 -20.95
C ASP A 43 -4.10 -3.61 -21.59
N ASP A 44 -3.85 -4.55 -22.48
CA ASP A 44 -4.86 -5.34 -23.18
C ASP A 44 -5.06 -6.74 -22.55
N GLY A 45 -4.40 -7.01 -21.43
CA GLY A 45 -4.45 -8.27 -20.70
C GLY A 45 -5.74 -8.51 -19.93
N GLY A 46 -6.16 -9.78 -19.89
CA GLY A 46 -7.18 -10.27 -18.97
C GLY A 46 -6.56 -10.68 -17.64
N TYR A 47 -6.99 -10.06 -16.54
CA TYR A 47 -6.49 -10.35 -15.20
C TYR A 47 -7.51 -11.10 -14.35
N PHE A 48 -7.02 -12.02 -13.50
CA PHE A 48 -7.86 -12.72 -12.54
C PHE A 48 -8.26 -11.86 -11.33
N TYR A 49 -7.43 -10.88 -10.97
CA TYR A 49 -7.62 -10.04 -9.78
C TYR A 49 -7.81 -8.56 -10.14
N PRO A 50 -8.52 -7.78 -9.30
CA PRO A 50 -8.76 -6.37 -9.56
C PRO A 50 -7.47 -5.57 -9.67
N ASN A 51 -7.43 -4.65 -10.65
CA ASN A 51 -6.36 -3.67 -10.83
C ASN A 51 -4.94 -4.27 -10.99
N SER A 52 -4.82 -5.54 -11.41
CA SER A 52 -3.52 -6.23 -11.56
C SER A 52 -2.59 -5.63 -12.61
N ALA A 53 -3.10 -4.83 -13.57
CA ALA A 53 -2.24 -4.00 -14.42
C ALA A 53 -1.28 -3.10 -13.60
N GLY A 54 -1.64 -2.77 -12.36
CA GLY A 54 -0.80 -2.03 -11.42
C GLY A 54 0.48 -2.74 -10.99
N PHE A 55 0.61 -4.07 -11.18
CA PHE A 55 1.86 -4.78 -10.90
C PHE A 55 3.04 -4.29 -11.77
N ALA A 56 2.76 -3.60 -12.89
CA ALA A 56 3.81 -2.93 -13.66
C ALA A 56 4.60 -1.90 -12.83
N TYR A 57 3.99 -1.28 -11.79
CA TYR A 57 4.68 -0.29 -10.96
C TYR A 57 5.78 -0.93 -10.10
N GLU A 58 5.50 -2.07 -9.47
CA GLU A 58 6.51 -2.79 -8.68
C GLU A 58 7.56 -3.43 -9.57
N ALA A 59 7.19 -3.98 -10.73
CA ALA A 59 8.13 -4.49 -11.72
C ALA A 59 9.10 -3.40 -12.17
N ALA A 60 8.60 -2.20 -12.48
CA ALA A 60 9.43 -1.06 -12.84
C ALA A 60 10.30 -0.57 -11.67
N ALA A 61 9.81 -0.62 -10.43
CA ALA A 61 10.59 -0.26 -9.25
C ALA A 61 11.78 -1.21 -9.04
N VAL A 62 11.57 -2.52 -9.16
CA VAL A 62 12.62 -3.53 -9.07
C VAL A 62 13.65 -3.34 -10.20
N ALA A 63 13.19 -3.13 -11.43
CA ALA A 63 14.07 -2.88 -12.57
C ALA A 63 14.99 -1.66 -12.34
N ARG A 64 14.45 -0.56 -11.78
CA ARG A 64 15.26 0.62 -11.40
C ARG A 64 16.29 0.30 -10.32
N CYS A 65 15.92 -0.49 -9.31
CA CYS A 65 16.84 -0.87 -8.23
C CYS A 65 18.00 -1.72 -8.76
N ILE A 66 17.71 -2.73 -9.58
CA ILE A 66 18.73 -3.59 -10.20
C ILE A 66 19.65 -2.77 -11.10
N ALA A 67 19.10 -1.89 -11.94
CA ALA A 67 19.88 -1.02 -12.81
C ALA A 67 20.82 -0.08 -12.03
N ALA A 68 20.42 0.32 -10.82
CA ALA A 68 21.22 1.13 -9.91
C ALA A 68 22.20 0.31 -9.04
N GLY A 69 22.26 -1.01 -9.21
CA GLY A 69 23.12 -1.89 -8.41
C GLY A 69 22.67 -2.07 -6.95
N LEU A 70 21.42 -1.74 -6.64
CA LEU A 70 20.85 -1.93 -5.30
C LEU A 70 20.49 -3.40 -5.08
N LYS A 71 20.59 -3.83 -3.81
CA LYS A 71 20.26 -5.20 -3.39
C LYS A 71 18.89 -5.33 -2.74
N GLU A 72 18.22 -4.20 -2.51
CA GLU A 72 16.88 -4.12 -1.93
C GLU A 72 16.18 -2.84 -2.40
N ALA A 73 14.86 -2.78 -2.24
CA ALA A 73 14.08 -1.61 -2.59
C ALA A 73 14.06 -0.60 -1.42
N PRO A 74 14.39 0.68 -1.62
CA PRO A 74 14.39 1.66 -0.54
C PRO A 74 12.97 1.98 -0.01
N GLN A 75 11.92 1.70 -0.78
CA GLN A 75 10.53 1.87 -0.34
C GLN A 75 10.04 0.73 0.58
N PHE A 76 10.70 -0.43 0.56
CA PHE A 76 10.37 -1.59 1.38
C PHE A 76 11.64 -2.47 1.55
N SER A 77 12.38 -2.23 2.62
CA SER A 77 13.67 -2.89 2.87
C SER A 77 13.51 -4.34 3.31
N LEU A 78 14.63 -5.07 3.36
CA LEU A 78 14.67 -6.41 3.93
C LEU A 78 14.31 -6.40 5.42
N ASP A 79 14.76 -5.39 6.17
CA ASP A 79 14.39 -5.22 7.57
C ASP A 79 12.88 -5.00 7.76
N GLU A 80 12.24 -4.19 6.90
CA GLU A 80 10.79 -3.98 6.94
C GLU A 80 10.01 -5.24 6.58
N THR A 81 10.55 -6.06 5.67
CA THR A 81 10.00 -7.39 5.34
C THR A 81 10.00 -8.29 6.58
N LEU A 82 11.13 -8.38 7.29
CA LEU A 82 11.25 -9.18 8.51
C LEU A 82 10.35 -8.65 9.63
N ASN A 83 10.27 -7.33 9.79
CA ASN A 83 9.39 -6.70 10.78
C ASN A 83 7.91 -7.03 10.50
N SER A 84 7.48 -6.92 9.25
CA SER A 84 6.11 -7.27 8.83
C SER A 84 5.79 -8.75 9.09
N ALA A 85 6.73 -9.65 8.74
CA ALA A 85 6.59 -11.08 8.99
C ALA A 85 6.49 -11.40 10.50
N SER A 86 7.33 -10.76 11.32
CA SER A 86 7.32 -10.91 12.79
C SER A 86 5.99 -10.46 13.41
N ILE A 87 5.45 -9.31 12.98
CA ILE A 87 4.13 -8.83 13.45
C ILE A 87 3.03 -9.83 13.11
N LEU A 88 3.03 -10.37 11.88
CA LEU A 88 2.06 -11.39 11.47
C LEU A 88 2.18 -12.64 12.34
N GLU A 89 3.39 -13.12 12.59
CA GLU A 89 3.64 -14.29 13.44
C GLU A 89 3.14 -14.07 14.88
N ILE A 90 3.41 -12.90 15.46
CA ILE A 90 2.93 -12.54 16.80
C ILE A 90 1.39 -12.58 16.85
N ILE A 91 0.73 -11.98 15.86
CA ILE A 91 -0.75 -11.95 15.80
C ILE A 91 -1.30 -13.38 15.69
N LEU A 92 -0.72 -14.22 14.83
CA LEU A 92 -1.14 -15.60 14.65
C LEU A 92 -0.96 -16.43 15.94
N LYS A 93 0.17 -16.26 16.63
CA LYS A 93 0.42 -16.90 17.94
C LYS A 93 -0.56 -16.45 19.01
N GLN A 94 -0.92 -15.17 19.05
CA GLN A 94 -1.89 -14.63 20.02
C GLN A 94 -3.28 -15.26 19.89
N ILE A 95 -3.66 -15.71 18.69
CA ILE A 95 -4.92 -16.40 18.44
C ILE A 95 -4.80 -17.93 18.38
N GLY A 96 -3.62 -18.48 18.71
CA GLY A 96 -3.37 -19.92 18.78
C GLY A 96 -3.33 -20.63 17.42
N VAL A 97 -3.08 -19.91 16.32
CA VAL A 97 -2.83 -20.53 15.02
C VAL A 97 -1.53 -21.32 15.11
N LYS A 98 -1.60 -22.60 14.77
CA LYS A 98 -0.45 -23.50 14.66
C LYS A 98 -0.10 -23.71 13.21
N TYR A 99 1.19 -23.71 12.89
CA TYR A 99 1.65 -24.14 11.59
C TYR A 99 1.59 -25.66 11.51
N PHE A 100 1.31 -26.19 10.31
CA PHE A 100 1.17 -27.63 10.09
C PHE A 100 2.44 -28.43 10.43
N ASP A 101 3.59 -27.76 10.44
CA ASP A 101 4.91 -28.38 10.63
C ASP A 101 5.44 -28.23 12.08
N GLU A 102 4.67 -27.64 13.00
CA GLU A 102 5.00 -27.57 14.43
C GLU A 102 4.26 -28.70 15.19
N GLU A 103 4.90 -29.87 15.30
CA GLU A 103 4.48 -30.97 16.22
C GLU A 103 4.69 -30.60 17.70
#